data_AF-A0A8K0VXV7-F1
#
_entry.id   AF-A0A8K0VXV7-F1
#
_cell.length_a   1.000
_cell.length_b   1.000
_cell.length_c   1.000
_cell.angle_alpha   90.00
_cell.angle_beta   90.00
_cell.angle_gamma   90.00
#
_symmetry.space_group_name_H-M   'P 1'
#
loop_
_entity.id
_entity.type
_entity.pdbx_description
1 polymer ?
#
loop_
_entity_poly.entity_id
_entity_poly.type
_entity_poly.pdbx_seq_one_letter_code
_entity_poly.pdbx_strand_id
1 'polypeptide(L)'
;MDIQEQSHVEMLLTEGQQQELDNLHASASLQIIRSQAQPYTSSTKTSATIAHLHDMGCARYTEQEIHLLATLEPPTRYLSSVNGSLMEETKCTRNPLEQDFVYDVQAFHCLRHVPGVLDFGGAVLDRSGKHLHGYLLKLPQTRCTLLLDRLSETGCTRWEDVEIWCRKLVEVVRQVHSMNFVVGSLRRYRVPILVDSYDELYLWRLEATPSFGGLHEVIHPPEFIKFHGLLDRSTPRLQIPRNTHKLDIYMLGMLLWVFAQSWAEQCTATSKRRIVQLPPMDAKVPLYF
;
A
#
# COMPACT_ATOMS: atom_id res chain seq x y z
N MET A 1 38.71 -35.52 5.48
CA MET A 1 37.70 -36.42 6.10
C MET A 1 36.38 -35.90 5.61
N ASP A 2 36.06 -36.26 4.37
CA ASP A 2 34.90 -35.79 3.62
C ASP A 2 33.68 -36.61 4.01
N ILE A 3 32.58 -35.92 4.31
CA ILE A 3 31.29 -36.55 4.51
C ILE A 3 30.52 -36.37 3.21
N GLN A 4 30.38 -37.47 2.47
CA GLN A 4 29.42 -37.62 1.37
C GLN A 4 28.00 -37.53 1.94
N GLU A 5 27.19 -36.59 1.45
CA GLU A 5 25.73 -36.76 1.47
C GLU A 5 25.32 -37.58 0.25
N GLN A 6 24.91 -38.82 0.50
CA GLN A 6 24.16 -39.64 -0.43
C GLN A 6 22.69 -39.19 -0.39
N SER A 7 22.19 -38.64 -1.49
CA SER A 7 20.76 -38.58 -1.82
C SER A 7 20.57 -39.27 -3.18
N HIS A 8 20.38 -40.59 -3.12
CA HIS A 8 19.89 -41.38 -4.25
C HIS A 8 18.37 -41.25 -4.35
N VAL A 9 17.88 -40.50 -5.35
CA VAL A 9 16.68 -40.86 -6.14
C VAL A 9 16.84 -40.26 -7.54
N GLU A 10 17.43 -41.01 -8.48
CA GLU A 10 17.20 -40.76 -9.91
C GLU A 10 15.91 -41.47 -10.29
N MET A 11 14.81 -40.72 -10.49
CA MET A 11 13.64 -41.26 -11.15
C MET A 11 13.88 -41.22 -12.67
N LEU A 12 14.24 -42.38 -13.24
CA LEU A 12 14.23 -42.62 -14.68
C LEU A 12 12.78 -42.59 -15.16
N LEU A 13 12.34 -41.45 -15.69
CA LEU A 13 11.09 -41.33 -16.42
C LEU A 13 11.30 -41.85 -17.84
N THR A 14 10.45 -42.78 -18.29
CA THR A 14 10.41 -43.21 -19.69
C THR A 14 9.97 -42.07 -20.61
N GLU A 15 10.46 -42.02 -21.85
CA GLU A 15 10.18 -40.93 -22.81
C GLU A 15 8.68 -40.61 -22.99
N GLY A 16 7.79 -41.60 -22.80
CA GLY A 16 6.33 -41.38 -22.83
C GLY A 16 5.77 -40.58 -21.64
N GLN A 17 6.38 -40.67 -20.45
CA GLN A 17 5.97 -39.91 -19.26
C GLN A 17 6.52 -38.47 -19.28
N GLN A 18 7.67 -38.25 -19.91
CA GLN A 18 8.20 -36.92 -20.17
C GLN A 18 7.28 -36.14 -21.12
N GLN A 19 6.73 -36.82 -22.12
CA GLN A 19 5.82 -36.24 -23.11
C GLN A 19 4.43 -35.89 -22.52
N GLU A 20 3.96 -36.63 -21.51
CA GLU A 20 2.75 -36.28 -20.75
C GLU A 20 2.94 -35.06 -19.83
N LEU A 21 4.13 -34.93 -19.21
CA LEU A 21 4.52 -33.75 -18.44
C LEU A 21 4.70 -32.51 -19.32
N ASP A 22 5.29 -32.67 -20.51
CA ASP A 22 5.42 -31.59 -21.49
C ASP A 22 4.05 -31.19 -22.07
N ASN A 23 3.12 -32.14 -22.25
CA ASN A 23 1.74 -31.83 -22.67
C ASN A 23 0.90 -31.19 -21.55
N LEU A 24 1.15 -31.52 -20.28
CA LEU A 24 0.58 -30.82 -19.12
C LEU A 24 1.14 -29.40 -18.98
N HIS A 25 2.44 -29.20 -19.24
CA HIS A 25 3.07 -27.88 -19.28
C HIS A 25 2.67 -27.05 -20.51
N ALA A 26 2.39 -27.67 -21.66
CA ALA A 26 1.87 -27.00 -22.85
C ALA A 26 0.38 -26.64 -22.72
N SER A 27 -0.41 -27.46 -22.00
CA SER A 27 -1.83 -27.20 -21.74
C SER A 27 -2.08 -26.25 -20.56
N ALA A 28 -1.07 -26.04 -19.70
CA ALA A 28 -1.00 -24.89 -18.80
C ALA A 28 -0.44 -23.64 -19.52
N SER A 29 -0.81 -23.48 -20.79
CA SER A 29 -0.87 -22.17 -21.42
C SER A 29 -1.82 -21.33 -20.58
N LEU A 30 -1.25 -20.51 -19.68
CA LEU A 30 -1.94 -19.46 -18.95
C LEU A 30 -2.87 -18.78 -19.95
N GLN A 31 -4.16 -19.08 -19.85
CA GLN A 31 -5.18 -18.25 -20.47
C GLN A 31 -5.02 -16.91 -19.78
N ILE A 32 -4.23 -16.04 -20.40
CA ILE A 32 -4.23 -14.62 -20.14
C ILE A 32 -5.69 -14.26 -20.32
N ILE A 33 -6.39 -14.08 -19.20
CA ILE A 33 -7.68 -13.43 -19.17
C ILE A 33 -7.38 -12.03 -19.72
N ARG A 34 -7.49 -11.90 -21.04
CA ARG A 34 -7.59 -10.62 -21.72
C ARG A 34 -8.91 -10.04 -21.24
N SER A 35 -8.90 -9.43 -20.05
CA SER A 35 -9.92 -8.45 -19.72
C SER A 35 -9.84 -7.42 -20.83
N GLN A 36 -10.88 -7.36 -21.65
CA GLN A 36 -10.94 -6.49 -22.81
C GLN A 36 -10.67 -5.05 -22.36
N ALA A 37 -9.45 -4.57 -22.59
CA ALA A 37 -9.12 -3.17 -22.46
C ALA A 37 -9.71 -2.47 -23.68
N GLN A 38 -10.97 -2.04 -23.58
CA GLN A 38 -11.54 -1.13 -24.57
C GLN A 38 -10.75 0.19 -24.53
N PRO A 39 -10.51 0.83 -25.69
CA PRO A 39 -9.89 2.15 -25.75
C PRO A 39 -10.82 3.17 -25.06
N TYR A 40 -10.40 3.60 -23.86
CA TYR A 40 -11.19 4.37 -22.92
C TYR A 40 -11.17 5.87 -23.24
N THR A 41 -12.31 6.45 -23.56
CA THR A 41 -12.48 7.90 -23.75
C THR A 41 -12.61 8.62 -22.39
N SER A 42 -11.88 9.73 -22.22
CA SER A 42 -11.59 10.39 -20.92
C SER A 42 -12.74 11.22 -20.34
N SER A 43 -13.55 11.86 -21.18
CA SER A 43 -14.63 12.78 -20.77
C SER A 43 -15.78 12.06 -20.04
N THR A 44 -16.13 10.86 -20.50
CA THR A 44 -17.29 10.10 -20.02
C THR A 44 -17.07 9.50 -18.62
N LYS A 45 -15.80 9.23 -18.24
CA LYS A 45 -15.46 8.64 -16.93
C LYS A 45 -15.64 9.61 -15.77
N THR A 46 -15.22 10.87 -15.90
CA THR A 46 -15.34 11.83 -14.80
C THR A 46 -16.80 12.08 -14.43
N SER A 47 -17.67 12.23 -15.44
CA SER A 47 -19.11 12.36 -15.21
C SER A 47 -19.72 11.09 -14.61
N ALA A 48 -19.28 9.90 -15.03
CA ALA A 48 -19.74 8.63 -14.45
C ALA A 48 -19.24 8.43 -13.00
N THR A 49 -18.00 8.80 -12.68
CA THR A 49 -17.47 8.76 -11.31
C THR A 49 -18.22 9.73 -10.40
N ILE A 50 -18.55 10.94 -10.86
CA ILE A 50 -19.31 11.91 -10.06
C ILE A 50 -20.76 11.46 -9.88
N ALA A 51 -21.40 10.93 -10.92
CA ALA A 51 -22.73 10.33 -10.79
C ALA A 51 -22.70 9.16 -9.79
N HIS A 52 -21.67 8.31 -9.85
CA HIS A 52 -21.53 7.23 -8.87
C HIS A 52 -21.32 7.74 -7.44
N LEU A 53 -20.47 8.76 -7.25
CA LEU A 53 -20.27 9.40 -5.94
C LEU A 53 -21.55 10.07 -5.43
N HIS A 54 -22.35 10.65 -6.33
CA HIS A 54 -23.67 11.19 -6.01
C HIS A 54 -24.60 10.09 -5.51
N ASP A 55 -24.70 8.98 -6.25
CA ASP A 55 -25.61 7.87 -5.96
C ASP A 55 -25.21 7.10 -4.69
N MET A 56 -23.92 7.12 -4.34
CA MET A 56 -23.38 6.54 -3.10
C MET A 56 -23.58 7.43 -1.86
N GLY A 57 -24.18 8.63 -2.00
CA GLY A 57 -24.46 9.53 -0.88
C GLY A 57 -23.20 10.19 -0.29
N CYS A 58 -22.12 10.33 -1.08
CA CYS A 58 -20.90 10.98 -0.61
C CYS A 58 -21.12 12.48 -0.36
N ALA A 59 -20.57 12.99 0.75
CA ALA A 59 -20.45 14.42 0.96
C ALA A 59 -19.62 15.06 -0.17
N ARG A 60 -20.06 16.22 -0.63
CA ARG A 60 -19.46 16.96 -1.73
C ARG A 60 -19.21 18.39 -1.29
N TYR A 61 -18.01 18.87 -1.56
CA TYR A 61 -17.60 20.22 -1.24
C TYR A 61 -17.05 20.87 -2.51
N THR A 62 -17.34 22.14 -2.69
CA THR A 62 -16.66 22.98 -3.66
C THR A 62 -15.36 23.51 -3.06
N GLU A 63 -14.41 23.90 -3.91
CA GLU A 63 -13.15 24.53 -3.46
C GLU A 63 -13.34 25.73 -2.52
N GLN A 64 -14.49 26.42 -2.60
CA GLN A 64 -14.78 27.60 -1.78
C GLN A 64 -15.15 27.24 -0.33
N GLU A 65 -15.62 26.03 -0.10
CA GLU A 65 -15.99 25.54 1.24
C GLU A 65 -14.77 25.03 2.03
N ILE A 66 -13.62 24.91 1.36
CA ILE A 66 -12.40 24.32 1.90
C ILE A 66 -11.41 25.41 2.25
N HIS A 67 -11.04 25.47 3.52
CA HIS A 67 -10.07 26.44 4.02
C HIS A 67 -8.69 25.78 4.11
N LEU A 68 -7.79 26.11 3.19
CA LEU A 68 -6.42 25.63 3.21
C LEU A 68 -5.67 26.17 4.45
N LEU A 69 -5.08 25.27 5.24
CA LEU A 69 -4.29 25.62 6.43
C LEU A 69 -2.79 25.49 6.18
N ALA A 70 -2.34 24.40 5.55
CA ALA A 70 -0.92 24.15 5.27
C ALA A 70 -0.73 23.19 4.08
N THR A 71 0.48 23.17 3.52
CA THR A 71 0.88 22.19 2.50
C THR A 71 1.60 21.03 3.16
N LEU A 72 1.15 19.80 2.92
CA LEU A 72 1.77 18.58 3.47
C LEU A 72 2.77 17.96 2.50
N GLU A 73 2.33 17.69 1.26
CA GLU A 73 3.15 17.09 0.20
C GLU A 73 2.79 17.77 -1.13
N PRO A 74 3.56 18.78 -1.57
CA PRO A 74 3.27 19.43 -2.85
C PRO A 74 3.58 18.46 -4.02
N PRO A 75 2.81 18.51 -5.13
CA PRO A 75 1.71 19.45 -5.41
C PRO A 75 0.30 18.90 -5.08
N THR A 76 0.17 17.79 -4.35
CA THR A 76 -1.10 17.04 -4.28
C THR A 76 -1.75 17.02 -2.91
N ARG A 77 -1.04 17.18 -1.80
CA ARG A 77 -1.60 16.99 -0.46
C ARG A 77 -1.46 18.20 0.45
N TYR A 78 -2.56 18.50 1.14
CA TYR A 78 -2.74 19.71 1.91
C TYR A 78 -3.47 19.40 3.21
N LEU A 79 -3.21 20.21 4.22
CA LEU A 79 -3.98 20.27 5.45
C LEU A 79 -5.03 21.36 5.28
N SER A 80 -6.29 21.00 5.44
CA SER A 80 -7.43 21.89 5.20
C SER A 80 -8.45 21.78 6.33
N SER A 81 -9.32 22.78 6.45
CA SER A 81 -10.44 22.79 7.39
C SER A 81 -11.76 22.91 6.64
N VAL A 82 -12.73 22.08 7.00
CA VAL A 82 -14.08 22.07 6.45
C VAL A 82 -15.06 21.97 7.61
N ASN A 83 -15.96 22.95 7.73
CA ASN A 83 -16.94 23.03 8.83
C ASN A 83 -16.31 22.85 10.23
N GLY A 84 -15.11 23.41 10.44
CA GLY A 84 -14.36 23.32 11.70
C GLY A 84 -13.66 21.98 11.96
N SER A 85 -13.77 21.01 11.06
CA SER A 85 -13.07 19.73 11.14
C SER A 85 -11.78 19.76 10.34
N LEU A 86 -10.70 19.22 10.93
CA LEU A 86 -9.40 19.09 10.28
C LEU A 86 -9.44 17.94 9.26
N MET A 87 -9.01 18.23 8.05
CA MET A 87 -9.05 17.32 6.91
C MET A 87 -7.70 17.29 6.23
N GLU A 88 -7.32 16.11 5.77
CA GLU A 88 -6.30 15.99 4.75
C GLU A 88 -6.94 16.03 3.36
N GLU A 89 -6.56 17.02 2.57
CA GLU A 89 -7.05 17.23 1.22
C GLU A 89 -6.04 16.70 0.20
N THR A 90 -6.48 15.78 -0.65
CA THR A 90 -5.71 15.32 -1.81
C THR A 90 -6.33 15.88 -3.08
N LYS A 91 -5.57 16.70 -3.81
CA LYS A 91 -5.96 17.33 -5.07
C LYS A 91 -5.51 16.50 -6.27
N CYS A 92 -6.39 16.41 -7.26
CA CYS A 92 -6.05 15.86 -8.54
C CYS A 92 -5.25 16.88 -9.36
N THR A 93 -4.09 16.46 -9.88
CA THR A 93 -3.21 17.33 -10.68
C THR A 93 -3.22 16.99 -12.17
N ARG A 94 -4.00 15.97 -12.57
CA ARG A 94 -4.05 15.48 -13.95
C ARG A 94 -5.48 15.33 -14.47
N ASN A 95 -5.65 15.57 -15.76
CA ASN A 95 -6.88 15.29 -16.49
C ASN A 95 -6.53 14.51 -17.77
N PRO A 96 -7.04 13.28 -18.00
CA PRO A 96 -7.99 12.54 -17.16
C PRO A 96 -7.44 12.15 -15.78
N LEU A 97 -8.35 11.83 -14.85
CA LEU A 97 -8.02 11.34 -13.51
C LEU A 97 -7.10 10.12 -13.60
N GLU A 98 -6.07 10.09 -12.74
CA GLU A 98 -5.20 8.93 -12.61
C GLU A 98 -5.96 7.75 -11.98
N GLN A 99 -5.61 6.53 -12.39
CA GLN A 99 -6.29 5.33 -11.90
C GLN A 99 -6.13 5.16 -10.38
N ASP A 100 -4.96 5.47 -9.83
CA ASP A 100 -4.71 5.40 -8.38
C ASP A 100 -5.55 6.43 -7.62
N PHE A 101 -5.78 7.61 -8.20
CA PHE A 101 -6.64 8.63 -7.59
C PHE A 101 -8.10 8.17 -7.51
N VAL A 102 -8.62 7.55 -8.58
CA VAL A 102 -9.98 6.98 -8.57
C VAL A 102 -10.06 5.80 -7.58
N TYR A 103 -9.01 4.99 -7.51
CA TYR A 103 -8.92 3.88 -6.56
C TYR A 103 -8.97 4.37 -5.11
N ASP A 104 -8.18 5.39 -4.74
CA ASP A 104 -8.20 5.96 -3.39
C ASP A 104 -9.60 6.41 -2.99
N VAL A 105 -10.27 7.18 -3.85
CA VAL A 105 -11.62 7.69 -3.58
C VAL A 105 -12.59 6.54 -3.35
N GLN A 106 -12.55 5.51 -4.21
CA GLN A 106 -13.42 4.34 -4.06
C GLN A 106 -13.09 3.54 -2.78
N ALA A 107 -11.81 3.28 -2.54
CA ALA A 107 -11.36 2.48 -1.42
C ALA A 107 -11.67 3.15 -0.09
N PHE A 108 -11.31 4.43 0.10
CA PHE A 108 -11.64 5.16 1.33
C PHE A 108 -13.15 5.32 1.53
N HIS A 109 -13.92 5.50 0.45
CA HIS A 109 -15.37 5.51 0.57
C HIS A 109 -15.91 4.18 1.10
N CYS A 110 -15.43 3.05 0.59
CA CYS A 110 -15.86 1.72 1.05
C CYS A 110 -15.34 1.37 2.45
N LEU A 111 -14.12 1.82 2.77
CA LEU A 111 -13.45 1.60 4.05
C LEU A 111 -13.84 2.64 5.11
N ARG A 112 -14.82 3.51 4.84
CA ARG A 112 -15.32 4.45 5.85
C ARG A 112 -15.77 3.68 7.09
N HIS A 113 -15.41 4.18 8.27
CA HIS A 113 -15.71 3.56 9.56
C HIS A 113 -14.97 2.24 9.86
N VAL A 114 -14.05 1.80 9.00
CA VAL A 114 -13.17 0.67 9.28
C VAL A 114 -12.12 1.13 10.30
N PRO A 115 -12.04 0.50 11.50
CA PRO A 115 -11.05 0.86 12.50
C PRO A 115 -9.62 0.88 11.94
N GLY A 116 -8.95 1.99 12.18
CA GLY A 116 -7.58 2.24 11.76
C GLY A 116 -7.36 2.57 10.29
N VAL A 117 -8.43 2.94 9.58
CA VAL A 117 -8.38 3.66 8.30
C VAL A 117 -8.97 5.06 8.54
N LEU A 118 -8.39 6.11 7.94
CA LEU A 118 -8.99 7.44 8.05
C LEU A 118 -10.36 7.48 7.38
N ASP A 119 -11.31 8.14 8.04
CA ASP A 119 -12.67 8.30 7.52
C ASP A 119 -12.68 9.15 6.25
N PHE A 120 -13.38 8.69 5.24
CA PHE A 120 -13.62 9.46 4.02
C PHE A 120 -14.53 10.65 4.31
N GLY A 121 -13.96 11.86 4.27
CA GLY A 121 -14.66 13.11 4.57
C GLY A 121 -15.53 13.61 3.42
N GLY A 122 -15.19 13.27 2.18
CA GLY A 122 -15.99 13.61 1.00
C GLY A 122 -15.17 13.87 -0.26
N ALA A 123 -15.87 14.11 -1.36
CA ALA A 123 -15.28 14.49 -2.64
C ALA A 123 -15.20 16.03 -2.77
N VAL A 124 -14.11 16.52 -3.34
CA VAL A 124 -13.94 17.93 -3.69
C VAL A 124 -14.22 18.10 -5.17
N LEU A 125 -15.15 18.98 -5.49
CA LEU A 125 -15.51 19.30 -6.85
C LEU A 125 -14.92 20.65 -7.25
N ASP A 126 -14.72 20.82 -8.56
CA ASP A 126 -14.37 22.09 -9.15
C ASP A 126 -15.48 23.13 -8.92
N ARG A 127 -15.20 24.39 -9.25
CA ARG A 127 -16.18 25.50 -9.10
C ARG A 127 -17.49 25.27 -9.84
N SER A 128 -17.47 24.50 -10.93
CA SER A 128 -18.69 24.20 -11.69
C SER A 128 -19.52 23.06 -11.09
N GLY A 129 -18.97 22.32 -10.12
CA GLY A 129 -19.58 21.14 -9.53
C GLY A 129 -19.63 19.93 -10.49
N LYS A 130 -18.92 19.99 -11.62
CA LYS A 130 -19.01 18.99 -12.70
C LYS A 130 -17.78 18.11 -12.80
N HIS A 131 -16.68 18.46 -12.13
CA HIS A 131 -15.44 17.72 -12.20
C HIS A 131 -14.91 17.43 -10.80
N LEU A 132 -14.44 16.20 -10.60
CA LEU A 132 -13.77 15.78 -9.36
C LEU A 132 -12.40 16.45 -9.33
N HIS A 133 -12.21 17.34 -8.37
CA HIS A 133 -10.98 18.11 -8.18
C HIS A 133 -10.09 17.50 -7.08
N GLY A 134 -10.68 16.77 -6.13
CA GLY A 134 -9.95 16.23 -4.98
C GLY A 134 -10.80 15.31 -4.11
N TYR A 135 -10.23 14.86 -2.99
CA TYR A 135 -10.96 14.20 -1.92
C TYR A 135 -10.41 14.61 -0.55
N LEU A 136 -11.22 14.39 0.48
CA LEU A 136 -10.93 14.73 1.86
C LEU A 136 -10.92 13.46 2.72
N LEU A 137 -9.91 13.32 3.58
CA LEU A 137 -9.89 12.37 4.68
C LEU A 137 -9.95 13.11 6.00
N LYS A 138 -10.80 12.66 6.92
CA LYS A 138 -10.95 13.30 8.22
C LYS A 138 -9.79 12.91 9.13
N LEU A 139 -9.02 13.90 9.57
CA LEU A 139 -7.92 13.67 10.50
C LEU A 139 -8.47 13.52 11.93
N PRO A 140 -7.78 12.75 12.80
CA PRO A 140 -8.11 12.71 14.21
C PRO A 140 -8.03 14.11 14.84
N GLN A 141 -8.89 14.36 15.84
CA GLN A 141 -8.90 15.65 16.55
C GLN A 141 -7.67 15.82 17.45
N THR A 142 -7.06 14.71 17.85
CA THR A 142 -5.82 14.67 18.61
C THR A 142 -4.60 14.86 17.72
N ARG A 143 -3.49 15.29 18.34
CA ARG A 143 -2.21 15.38 17.65
C ARG A 143 -1.80 14.01 17.13
N CYS A 144 -1.40 13.96 15.86
CA CYS A 144 -0.90 12.76 15.21
C CYS A 144 0.58 12.91 14.85
N THR A 145 1.29 11.79 14.86
CA THR A 145 2.65 11.65 14.31
C THR A 145 2.70 10.45 13.37
N LEU A 146 3.75 10.31 12.56
CA LEU A 146 3.93 9.10 11.76
C LEU A 146 4.37 7.95 12.67
N LEU A 147 3.91 6.74 12.36
CA LEU A 147 4.19 5.54 13.17
C LEU A 147 5.68 5.27 13.38
N LEU A 148 6.51 5.39 12.34
CA LEU A 148 7.95 5.19 12.48
C LEU A 148 8.64 6.31 13.27
N ASP A 149 8.13 7.55 13.18
CA ASP A 149 8.63 8.67 13.97
C ASP A 149 8.28 8.45 15.45
N ARG A 150 7.03 8.05 15.74
CA ARG A 150 6.55 7.71 17.08
C ARG A 150 7.35 6.57 17.72
N LEU A 151 7.64 5.51 16.96
CA LEU A 151 8.50 4.40 17.40
C LEU A 151 9.92 4.86 17.72
N SER A 152 10.44 5.84 16.98
CA SER A 152 11.78 6.40 17.22
C SER A 152 11.81 7.36 18.43
N GLU A 153 10.75 8.14 18.66
CA GLU A 153 10.64 9.10 19.76
C GLU A 153 10.40 8.45 21.13
N THR A 154 9.54 7.43 21.16
CA THR A 154 9.17 6.73 22.39
C THR A 154 10.33 5.90 22.95
N GLY A 155 11.30 5.54 22.12
CA GLY A 155 12.36 4.61 22.47
C GLY A 155 11.79 3.34 23.09
N CYS A 156 10.63 2.85 22.57
CA CYS A 156 9.77 1.81 23.14
C CYS A 156 10.58 0.86 24.03
N THR A 157 10.54 1.07 25.34
CA THR A 157 11.39 0.31 26.27
C THR A 157 10.84 -1.09 26.49
N ARG A 158 9.52 -1.24 26.31
CA ARG A 158 8.79 -2.48 26.51
C ARG A 158 8.37 -3.08 25.18
N TRP A 159 8.58 -4.39 25.05
CA TRP A 159 8.15 -5.15 23.87
C TRP A 159 6.63 -5.11 23.70
N GLU A 160 5.89 -5.13 24.81
CA GLU A 160 4.42 -5.19 24.78
C GLU A 160 3.80 -4.01 24.01
N ASP A 161 4.39 -2.81 24.11
CA ASP A 161 3.90 -1.62 23.41
C ASP A 161 4.09 -1.75 21.90
N VAL A 162 5.25 -2.28 21.48
CA VAL A 162 5.57 -2.57 20.07
C VAL A 162 4.64 -3.64 19.52
N GLU A 163 4.41 -4.69 20.31
CA GLU A 163 3.52 -5.79 19.94
C GLU A 163 2.07 -5.31 19.73
N ILE A 164 1.57 -4.41 20.58
CA ILE A 164 0.24 -3.82 20.42
C ILE A 164 0.14 -3.08 19.08
N TRP A 165 1.13 -2.26 18.70
CA TRP A 165 1.13 -1.59 17.40
C TRP A 165 1.23 -2.56 16.24
N CYS A 166 2.06 -3.61 16.36
CA CYS A 166 2.15 -4.67 15.37
C CYS A 166 0.78 -5.36 15.15
N ARG A 167 0.07 -5.70 16.24
CA ARG A 167 -1.26 -6.31 16.17
C ARG A 167 -2.29 -5.39 15.53
N LYS A 168 -2.32 -4.11 15.92
CA LYS A 168 -3.20 -3.11 15.29
C LYS A 168 -2.92 -2.96 13.80
N LEU A 169 -1.65 -2.92 13.41
CA LEU A 169 -1.24 -2.83 12.00
C LEU A 169 -1.69 -4.05 11.18
N VAL A 170 -1.46 -5.25 11.70
CA VAL A 170 -1.93 -6.50 11.05
C VAL A 170 -3.45 -6.48 10.88
N GLU A 171 -4.17 -6.02 11.90
CA GLU A 171 -5.63 -5.92 11.86
C GLU A 171 -6.12 -4.92 10.81
N VAL A 172 -5.49 -3.74 10.68
CA VAL A 172 -5.82 -2.77 9.62
C VAL A 172 -5.61 -3.38 8.24
N VAL A 173 -4.48 -4.05 8.00
CA VAL A 173 -4.22 -4.71 6.69
C VAL A 173 -5.25 -5.81 6.42
N ARG A 174 -5.58 -6.62 7.42
CA ARG A 174 -6.61 -7.67 7.33
C ARG A 174 -7.97 -7.09 6.94
N GLN A 175 -8.38 -5.98 7.56
CA GLN A 175 -9.66 -5.34 7.29
C GLN A 175 -9.72 -4.78 5.85
N VAL A 176 -8.65 -4.11 5.39
CA VAL A 176 -8.55 -3.62 4.01
C VAL A 176 -8.65 -4.78 3.01
N HIS A 177 -7.91 -5.88 3.24
CA HIS A 177 -7.95 -7.07 2.39
C HIS A 177 -9.31 -7.76 2.39
N SER A 178 -10.03 -7.76 3.53
CA SER A 178 -11.37 -8.36 3.63
C SER A 178 -12.42 -7.68 2.75
N MET A 179 -12.20 -6.40 2.40
CA MET A 179 -13.01 -5.65 1.46
C MET A 179 -12.47 -5.69 0.02
N ASN A 180 -11.51 -6.59 -0.26
CA ASN A 180 -10.89 -6.82 -1.56
C ASN A 180 -10.13 -5.59 -2.10
N PHE A 181 -9.58 -4.78 -1.18
CA PHE A 181 -8.63 -3.73 -1.49
C PHE A 181 -7.22 -4.13 -1.08
N VAL A 182 -6.24 -3.59 -1.78
CA VAL A 182 -4.82 -3.63 -1.42
C VAL A 182 -4.40 -2.31 -0.76
N VAL A 183 -3.48 -2.39 0.20
CA VAL A 183 -2.85 -1.21 0.82
C VAL A 183 -1.86 -0.60 -0.16
N GLY A 184 -0.91 -1.38 -0.68
CA GLY A 184 0.08 -1.01 -1.69
C GLY A 184 1.11 0.04 -1.29
N SER A 185 0.81 0.84 -0.27
CA SER A 185 1.56 2.01 0.17
C SER A 185 2.58 1.71 1.29
N LEU A 186 2.55 0.50 1.88
CA LEU A 186 3.45 0.07 2.97
C LEU A 186 4.94 0.08 2.59
N ARG A 187 5.24 0.07 1.30
CA ARG A 187 6.60 0.11 0.75
C ARG A 187 7.21 1.50 0.66
N ARG A 188 6.45 2.55 0.99
CA ARG A 188 6.97 3.92 1.04
C ARG A 188 7.91 4.07 2.24
N TYR A 189 9.00 4.82 2.04
CA TYR A 189 9.95 5.15 3.10
C TYR A 189 9.29 5.83 4.32
N ARG A 190 8.32 6.72 4.05
CA ARG A 190 7.37 7.19 5.06
C ARG A 190 6.12 6.34 4.94
N VAL A 191 6.07 5.25 5.71
CA VAL A 191 4.89 4.40 5.80
C VAL A 191 3.70 5.30 6.18
N PRO A 192 2.61 5.31 5.39
CA PRO A 192 1.55 6.28 5.55
C PRO A 192 0.55 5.83 6.62
N ILE A 193 1.05 5.73 7.85
CA ILE A 193 0.26 5.39 9.03
C ILE A 193 0.53 6.44 10.09
N LEU A 194 -0.55 7.07 10.55
CA LEU A 194 -0.56 8.02 11.65
C LEU A 194 -0.77 7.28 12.95
N VAL A 195 -0.22 7.84 14.03
CA VAL A 195 -0.49 7.45 15.41
C VAL A 195 -0.98 8.68 16.13
N ASP A 196 -2.13 8.59 16.78
CA ASP A 196 -2.66 9.70 17.54
C ASP A 196 -2.17 9.72 19.00
N SER A 197 -2.68 10.66 19.79
CA SER A 197 -2.28 10.82 21.20
C SER A 197 -2.82 9.72 22.12
N TYR A 198 -3.71 8.86 21.63
CA TYR A 198 -4.25 7.68 22.33
C TYR A 198 -3.62 6.37 21.81
N ASP A 199 -2.55 6.48 21.01
CA ASP A 199 -1.87 5.35 20.36
C ASP A 199 -2.81 4.53 19.45
N GLU A 200 -3.80 5.18 18.84
CA GLU A 200 -4.59 4.62 17.73
C GLU A 200 -3.88 4.84 16.40
N LEU A 201 -3.91 3.81 15.55
CA LEU A 201 -3.26 3.82 14.24
C LEU A 201 -4.26 4.22 13.15
N TYR A 202 -3.85 5.01 12.16
CA TYR A 202 -4.70 5.36 11.02
C TYR A 202 -3.94 5.32 9.70
N LEU A 203 -4.36 4.44 8.80
CA LEU A 203 -3.91 4.40 7.42
C LEU A 203 -4.54 5.55 6.62
N TRP A 204 -3.72 6.36 5.97
CA TRP A 204 -4.15 7.60 5.29
C TRP A 204 -3.78 7.64 3.79
N ARG A 205 -3.26 6.53 3.25
CA ARG A 205 -2.93 6.40 1.83
C ARG A 205 -2.98 4.96 1.36
N LEU A 206 -3.56 4.74 0.19
CA LEU A 206 -3.57 3.46 -0.50
C LEU A 206 -2.90 3.61 -1.88
N GLU A 207 -2.50 2.50 -2.50
CA GLU A 207 -1.94 2.47 -3.85
C GLU A 207 -2.39 1.19 -4.58
N ALA A 208 -3.01 1.32 -5.75
CA ALA A 208 -3.31 0.17 -6.60
C ALA A 208 -2.14 -0.20 -7.53
N THR A 209 -1.38 0.82 -7.96
CA THR A 209 -0.22 0.65 -8.84
C THR A 209 1.07 0.79 -8.03
N PRO A 210 2.03 -0.14 -8.18
CA PRO A 210 3.32 0.03 -7.53
C PRO A 210 4.11 1.16 -8.18
N SER A 211 4.52 2.12 -7.37
CA SER A 211 5.54 3.11 -7.72
C SER A 211 6.95 2.60 -7.43
N PHE A 212 7.61 1.92 -8.36
CA PHE A 212 8.99 1.46 -8.16
C PHE A 212 10.03 2.61 -8.18
N GLY A 213 9.60 3.87 -8.25
CA GLY A 213 10.46 5.04 -8.22
C GLY A 213 10.76 5.49 -6.79
N GLY A 214 12.01 5.31 -6.37
CA GLY A 214 12.54 5.78 -5.10
C GLY A 214 13.95 5.24 -4.91
N LEU A 215 14.94 6.13 -4.87
CA LEU A 215 16.34 5.80 -4.67
C LEU A 215 16.50 5.20 -3.27
N HIS A 216 16.40 3.88 -3.10
CA HIS A 216 16.99 3.02 -2.04
C HIS A 216 16.42 1.59 -2.18
N GLU A 217 17.26 0.58 -1.94
CA GLU A 217 16.96 -0.85 -2.04
C GLU A 217 15.86 -1.27 -1.04
N VAL A 218 14.59 -1.06 -1.39
CA VAL A 218 13.50 -1.81 -0.77
C VAL A 218 13.70 -3.25 -1.21
N ILE A 219 13.86 -4.17 -0.27
CA ILE A 219 13.91 -5.59 -0.61
C ILE A 219 12.56 -5.94 -1.19
N HIS A 220 12.53 -6.09 -2.51
CA HIS A 220 11.34 -6.55 -3.20
C HIS A 220 11.11 -8.02 -2.88
N PRO A 221 9.84 -8.46 -2.84
CA PRO A 221 9.56 -9.89 -2.80
C PRO A 221 10.27 -10.62 -3.94
N PRO A 222 10.66 -11.89 -3.77
CA PRO A 222 11.43 -12.64 -4.77
C PRO A 222 10.73 -12.70 -6.14
N GLU A 223 9.41 -12.71 -6.18
CA GLU A 223 8.64 -12.68 -7.43
C GLU A 223 8.75 -11.35 -8.19
N PHE A 224 9.15 -10.27 -7.52
CA PHE A 224 9.36 -8.95 -8.12
C PHE A 224 10.81 -8.72 -8.61
N ILE A 225 11.77 -9.54 -8.18
CA ILE A 225 13.19 -9.40 -8.57
C ILE A 225 13.38 -9.49 -10.08
N LYS A 226 12.58 -10.32 -10.77
CA LYS A 226 12.62 -10.45 -12.24
C LYS A 226 12.15 -9.20 -12.99
N PHE A 227 11.37 -8.35 -12.33
CA PHE A 227 10.87 -7.09 -12.90
C PHE A 227 11.82 -5.93 -12.64
N HIS A 228 12.79 -6.08 -11.74
CA HIS A 228 13.74 -5.03 -11.40
C HIS A 228 14.53 -4.52 -12.62
N GLY A 229 14.96 -5.43 -13.50
CA GLY A 229 15.63 -5.09 -14.75
C GLY A 229 14.72 -4.54 -15.86
N LEU A 230 13.40 -4.65 -15.71
CA LEU A 230 12.41 -4.15 -16.66
C LEU A 230 11.99 -2.71 -16.35
N LEU A 231 12.42 -2.12 -15.22
CA LEU A 231 12.01 -0.77 -14.81
C LEU A 231 12.84 0.35 -15.45
N ASP A 232 13.76 0.02 -16.37
CA ASP A 232 14.58 1.01 -17.08
C ASP A 232 13.81 1.66 -18.25
N ARG A 233 13.23 2.83 -17.94
CA ARG A 233 12.75 3.95 -18.78
C ARG A 233 11.94 3.72 -20.06
N SER A 234 11.66 2.48 -20.49
CA SER A 234 10.97 2.21 -21.76
C SER A 234 9.92 1.10 -21.71
N THR A 235 9.69 0.47 -20.56
CA THR A 235 8.67 -0.57 -20.46
C THR A 235 7.26 -0.01 -20.52
N PRO A 236 6.40 -0.53 -21.40
CA PRO A 236 4.99 -0.18 -21.42
C PRO A 236 4.36 -0.47 -20.04
N ARG A 237 3.50 0.44 -19.54
CA ARG A 237 2.78 0.29 -18.26
C ARG A 237 2.05 -1.06 -18.09
N LEU A 238 1.80 -1.77 -19.18
CA LEU A 238 1.19 -3.11 -19.22
C LEU A 238 2.07 -4.23 -18.67
N GLN A 239 3.39 -4.02 -18.51
CA GLN A 239 4.32 -5.01 -17.98
C GLN A 239 4.71 -4.77 -16.51
N ILE A 240 4.21 -3.69 -15.91
CA ILE A 240 4.44 -3.37 -14.49
C ILE A 240 3.46 -4.24 -13.67
N PRO A 241 3.94 -5.05 -12.71
CA PRO A 241 3.05 -5.84 -11.86
C PRO A 241 2.10 -4.92 -11.09
N ARG A 242 0.91 -5.37 -10.73
CA ARG A 242 -0.02 -4.61 -9.87
C ARG A 242 0.28 -4.87 -8.40
N ASN A 243 -0.13 -3.97 -7.50
CA ASN A 243 -0.12 -4.28 -6.08
C ASN A 243 -1.10 -5.43 -5.82
N THR A 244 -0.68 -6.37 -4.98
CA THR A 244 -1.48 -7.56 -4.64
C THR A 244 -1.52 -7.72 -3.13
N HIS A 245 -2.52 -8.45 -2.63
CA HIS A 245 -2.60 -8.82 -1.22
C HIS A 245 -1.32 -9.53 -0.74
N LYS A 246 -0.67 -10.33 -1.60
CA LYS A 246 0.59 -11.01 -1.27
C LYS A 246 1.76 -10.04 -1.10
N LEU A 247 1.83 -9.02 -1.97
CA LEU A 247 2.83 -7.95 -1.84
C LEU A 247 2.63 -7.18 -0.52
N ASP A 248 1.38 -6.86 -0.16
CA ASP A 248 1.08 -6.21 1.12
C ASP A 248 1.52 -7.06 2.32
N ILE A 249 1.25 -8.38 2.29
CA ILE A 249 1.67 -9.30 3.36
C ILE A 249 3.20 -9.32 3.48
N TYR A 250 3.92 -9.37 2.36
CA TYR A 250 5.37 -9.30 2.37
C TYR A 250 5.87 -7.99 2.99
N MET A 251 5.34 -6.85 2.52
CA MET A 251 5.73 -5.54 3.02
C MET A 251 5.35 -5.33 4.49
N LEU A 252 4.23 -5.90 4.93
CA LEU A 252 3.83 -5.95 6.33
C LEU A 252 4.86 -6.73 7.15
N GLY A 253 5.30 -7.90 6.69
CA GLY A 253 6.36 -8.67 7.34
C GLY A 253 7.67 -7.88 7.49
N MET A 254 8.08 -7.17 6.44
CA MET A 254 9.24 -6.28 6.48
C MET A 254 9.09 -5.15 7.51
N LEU A 255 7.89 -4.57 7.60
CA LEU A 255 7.59 -3.52 8.56
C LEU A 255 7.60 -4.04 10.01
N LEU A 256 7.02 -5.22 10.26
CA LEU A 256 7.07 -5.88 11.56
C LEU A 256 8.52 -6.22 11.97
N TRP A 257 9.36 -6.62 11.02
CA TRP A 257 10.79 -6.83 11.26
C TRP A 257 11.50 -5.53 11.67
N VAL A 258 11.22 -4.42 11.00
CA VAL A 258 11.75 -3.10 11.38
C VAL A 258 11.36 -2.76 12.82
N PHE A 259 10.13 -3.07 13.23
CA PHE A 259 9.67 -2.80 14.60
C PHE A 259 10.47 -3.62 15.62
N ALA A 260 10.61 -4.92 15.36
CA ALA A 260 11.38 -5.82 16.23
C ALA A 260 12.86 -5.43 16.33
N GLN A 261 13.48 -5.07 15.21
CA GLN A 261 14.87 -4.62 15.16
C GLN A 261 15.07 -3.28 15.87
N SER A 262 14.18 -2.31 15.62
CA SER A 262 14.24 -1.01 16.29
C SER A 262 14.12 -1.13 17.80
N TRP A 263 13.25 -2.01 18.28
CA TRP A 263 13.13 -2.33 19.70
C TRP A 263 14.38 -3.02 20.25
N ALA A 264 14.81 -4.14 19.64
CA ALA A 264 15.90 -4.97 20.13
C ALA A 264 17.24 -4.23 20.19
N GLU A 265 17.51 -3.40 19.18
CA GLU A 265 18.76 -2.64 19.08
C GLU A 265 18.65 -1.21 19.63
N GLN A 266 17.50 -0.84 20.20
CA GLN A 266 17.21 0.50 20.75
C GLN A 266 17.59 1.64 19.78
N CYS A 267 17.18 1.48 18.53
CA CYS A 267 17.64 2.34 17.43
C CYS A 267 16.46 2.94 16.66
N THR A 268 16.75 4.02 15.92
CA THR A 268 15.71 4.75 15.19
C THR A 268 15.16 3.95 14.02
N ALA A 269 13.83 3.76 14.01
CA ALA A 269 13.10 3.08 12.93
C ALA A 269 13.09 3.87 11.61
N THR A 270 13.43 5.15 11.66
CA THR A 270 13.41 6.09 10.53
C THR A 270 14.78 6.25 9.86
N SER A 271 15.84 5.60 10.34
CA SER A 271 17.19 5.86 9.82
C SER A 271 17.28 5.54 8.32
N LYS A 272 17.57 6.57 7.50
CA LYS A 272 17.76 6.53 6.02
C LYS A 272 18.74 5.46 5.51
N ARG A 273 19.46 4.77 6.40
CA ARG A 273 20.59 3.89 6.09
C ARG A 273 20.38 2.41 6.41
N ARG A 274 19.23 2.00 6.96
CA ARG A 274 18.98 0.56 7.10
C ARG A 274 18.51 0.03 5.75
N ILE A 275 19.49 -0.40 4.95
CA ILE A 275 19.33 -1.62 4.17
C ILE A 275 18.74 -2.60 5.17
N VAL A 276 17.47 -2.97 5.01
CA VAL A 276 16.95 -4.07 5.82
C VAL A 276 17.84 -5.25 5.44
N GLN A 277 18.78 -5.61 6.30
CA GLN A 277 19.51 -6.85 6.09
C GLN A 277 18.48 -7.94 6.36
N LEU A 278 18.19 -8.75 5.35
CA LEU A 278 17.42 -9.97 5.57
C LEU A 278 18.10 -10.74 6.71
N PRO A 279 17.33 -11.37 7.61
CA PRO A 279 17.93 -12.38 8.46
C PRO A 279 18.66 -13.38 7.54
N PRO A 280 19.86 -13.87 7.91
CA PRO A 280 20.51 -14.93 7.16
C PRO A 280 19.50 -16.07 6.99
N MET A 281 19.49 -16.71 5.81
CA MET A 281 18.54 -17.79 5.49
C MET A 281 18.54 -18.93 6.54
N ASP A 282 19.59 -18.99 7.35
CA ASP A 282 19.84 -20.00 8.39
C ASP A 282 19.48 -19.51 9.81
N ALA A 283 18.85 -18.34 9.94
CA ALA A 283 18.44 -17.78 11.22
C ALA A 283 17.40 -18.71 11.88
N LYS A 284 17.78 -19.33 13.00
CA LYS A 284 16.86 -20.14 13.81
C LYS A 284 15.70 -19.28 14.28
N VAL A 285 14.47 -19.70 13.94
CA VAL A 285 13.25 -19.11 14.50
C VAL A 285 13.34 -19.22 16.03
N PRO A 286 13.25 -18.10 16.77
CA PRO A 286 13.27 -18.15 18.22
C PRO A 286 12.13 -19.03 18.74
N LEU A 287 12.43 -19.89 19.71
CA LEU A 287 11.51 -20.89 20.29
C LEU A 287 10.34 -20.30 21.13
N TYR A 288 10.06 -18.99 21.03
CA TYR A 288 8.90 -18.39 21.67
C TYR A 288 7.72 -18.26 20.68
N PHE A 289 7.21 -19.40 20.23
CA PHE A 289 5.86 -19.52 19.67
C PHE A 289 5.19 -20.75 20.28
#